data_AF-A0A416AAG1-F1
#
_entry.id   AF-A0A416AAG1-F1
#
_cell.length_a   1.000
_cell.length_b   1.000
_cell.length_c   1.000
_cell.angle_alpha   90.00
_cell.angle_beta   90.00
_cell.angle_gamma   90.00
#
_symmetry.space_group_name_H-M   'P 1'
#
loop_
_entity.id
_entity.type
_entity.pdbx_description
1 polymer ?
#
loop_
_entity_poly.entity_id
_entity_poly.type
_entity_poly.pdbx_seq_one_letter_code
_entity_poly.pdbx_strand_id
1 'polypeptide(L)'
;MEQNNLYQITVNRRQLELIARCLEDISRFAAGQPELHHTVETLLANHDDSCEKRDEIEAHLLAIKKIIYPELSDHASYGYDGGGQRDPIRKNMIGNTYQIYREILHFLAVKDRQNNVYNSVTLPSGNLGPIKVKEIPLCTTVQDCELAVQETEKKAIKAFDMYLRNYLQLEVTEERYSTLMNDFKDTMRALCSIGKSES
;
A
#
# COMPACT_ATOMS: atom_id res chain seq x y z
N MET A 1 -6.24 -33.72 -16.99
CA MET A 1 -5.62 -32.50 -16.43
C MET A 1 -6.73 -31.50 -16.24
N GLU A 2 -7.06 -31.14 -15.01
CA GLU A 2 -7.97 -30.01 -14.78
C GLU A 2 -7.36 -28.76 -15.40
N GLN A 3 -8.14 -28.06 -16.21
CA GLN A 3 -7.72 -26.84 -16.87
C GLN A 3 -7.73 -25.74 -15.81
N ASN A 4 -6.58 -25.50 -15.18
CA ASN A 4 -6.44 -24.40 -14.23
C ASN A 4 -6.64 -23.09 -15.00
N ASN A 5 -7.80 -22.47 -14.81
CA ASN A 5 -8.07 -21.14 -15.33
C ASN A 5 -7.08 -20.16 -14.69
N LEU A 6 -6.26 -19.52 -15.51
CA LEU A 6 -5.36 -18.46 -15.05
C LEU A 6 -6.12 -17.14 -15.04
N TYR A 7 -6.07 -16.44 -13.91
CA TYR A 7 -6.67 -15.12 -13.73
C TYR A 7 -5.58 -14.06 -13.63
N GLN A 8 -5.82 -12.89 -14.24
CA GLN A 8 -4.93 -11.74 -14.15
C GLN A 8 -5.69 -10.57 -13.54
N ILE A 9 -5.08 -9.92 -12.54
CA ILE A 9 -5.57 -8.66 -11.98
C ILE A 9 -4.61 -7.54 -12.41
N THR A 10 -5.17 -6.41 -12.85
CA THR A 10 -4.39 -5.21 -13.15
C THR A 10 -4.62 -4.21 -12.04
N VAL A 11 -3.54 -3.83 -11.36
CA VAL A 11 -3.56 -2.93 -10.22
C VAL A 11 -2.44 -1.91 -10.36
N ASN A 12 -2.66 -0.70 -9.86
CA ASN A 12 -1.59 0.27 -9.72
C ASN A 12 -0.69 -0.10 -8.53
N ARG A 13 0.45 0.61 -8.42
CA ARG A 13 1.43 0.37 -7.35
C ARG A 13 0.82 0.42 -5.95
N ARG A 14 0.01 1.43 -5.63
CA ARG A 14 -0.59 1.60 -4.30
C ARG A 14 -1.56 0.48 -3.96
N GLN A 15 -2.33 0.02 -4.94
CA GLN A 15 -3.22 -1.13 -4.78
C GLN A 15 -2.42 -2.42 -4.55
N LEU A 16 -1.32 -2.61 -5.28
CA LEU A 16 -0.44 -3.76 -5.11
C LEU A 16 0.23 -3.77 -3.72
N GLU A 17 0.70 -2.62 -3.25
CA GLU A 17 1.25 -2.44 -1.89
C GLU A 17 0.18 -2.72 -0.82
N LEU A 18 -1.04 -2.22 -1.00
CA LEU A 18 -2.16 -2.49 -0.09
C LEU A 18 -2.47 -3.99 0.00
N ILE A 19 -2.55 -4.68 -1.14
CA ILE A 19 -2.79 -6.13 -1.18
C ILE A 19 -1.70 -6.87 -0.39
N ALA A 20 -0.43 -6.53 -0.64
CA ALA A 20 0.68 -7.19 0.05
C ALA A 20 0.65 -6.95 1.57
N ARG A 21 0.42 -5.71 2.01
CA ARG A 21 0.35 -5.37 3.44
C ARG A 21 -0.78 -6.08 4.17
N CYS A 22 -1.99 -6.12 3.57
CA CYS A 22 -3.11 -6.85 4.15
C CYS A 22 -2.82 -8.35 4.24
N LEU A 23 -2.19 -8.93 3.23
CA LEU A 23 -1.83 -10.35 3.23
C LEU A 23 -0.69 -10.66 4.21
N GLU A 24 0.25 -9.73 4.43
CA GLU A 24 1.29 -9.88 5.45
C GLU A 24 0.67 -9.92 6.86
N ASP A 25 -0.22 -8.98 7.18
CA ASP A 25 -0.94 -8.95 8.47
C ASP A 25 -1.72 -10.27 8.69
N ILE A 26 -2.47 -10.72 7.69
CA ILE A 26 -3.20 -12.00 7.77
C ILE A 26 -2.25 -13.18 7.96
N SER A 27 -1.14 -13.20 7.22
CA SER A 27 -0.16 -14.29 7.28
C SER A 27 0.50 -14.39 8.65
N ARG A 28 0.96 -13.25 9.19
CA ARG A 28 1.57 -13.16 10.53
C ARG A 28 0.57 -13.56 11.60
N PHE A 29 -0.63 -12.98 11.57
CA PHE A 29 -1.69 -13.29 12.53
C PHE A 29 -2.03 -14.78 12.51
N ALA A 30 -2.21 -15.36 11.32
CA ALA A 30 -2.43 -16.79 11.16
C ALA A 30 -1.24 -17.64 11.64
N ALA A 31 0.00 -17.17 11.52
CA ALA A 31 1.18 -17.87 12.02
C ALA A 31 1.34 -17.82 13.55
N GLY A 32 0.46 -17.11 14.27
CA GLY A 32 0.57 -16.91 15.71
C GLY A 32 1.50 -15.75 16.09
N GLN A 33 1.84 -14.88 15.14
CA GLN A 33 2.41 -13.56 15.40
C GLN A 33 1.25 -12.57 15.29
N PRO A 34 0.55 -12.23 16.39
CA PRO A 34 -0.73 -11.55 16.33
C PRO A 34 -0.52 -10.05 16.10
N GLU A 35 0.24 -9.72 15.06
CA GLU A 35 0.61 -8.39 14.62
C GLU A 35 -0.28 -8.06 13.43
N LEU A 36 -1.10 -7.01 13.56
CA LEU A 36 -1.81 -6.38 12.44
C LEU A 36 -1.16 -5.04 12.11
N HIS A 37 0.18 -5.06 12.01
CA HIS A 37 1.02 -3.87 12.00
C HIS A 37 0.58 -2.86 10.94
N HIS A 38 0.42 -3.29 9.69
CA HIS A 38 0.09 -2.37 8.60
C HIS A 38 -1.31 -1.78 8.77
N THR A 39 -2.26 -2.61 9.22
CA THR A 39 -3.65 -2.20 9.46
C THR A 39 -3.73 -1.21 10.62
N VAL A 40 -3.11 -1.54 11.75
CA VAL A 40 -3.13 -0.71 12.96
C VAL A 40 -2.42 0.62 12.72
N GLU A 41 -1.23 0.62 12.12
CA GLU A 41 -0.51 1.86 11.77
C GLU A 41 -1.35 2.75 10.86
N THR A 42 -2.01 2.17 9.86
CA THR A 42 -2.85 2.95 8.93
C THR A 42 -4.05 3.56 9.64
N LEU A 43 -4.72 2.81 10.52
CA LEU A 43 -5.88 3.30 11.28
C LEU A 43 -5.50 4.37 12.31
N LEU A 44 -4.30 4.28 12.88
CA LEU A 44 -3.81 5.20 13.91
C LEU A 44 -2.97 6.36 13.37
N ALA A 45 -2.76 6.46 12.05
CA ALA A 45 -1.80 7.38 11.44
C ALA A 45 -1.99 8.87 11.81
N ASN A 46 -3.21 9.30 12.17
CA ASN A 46 -3.54 10.68 12.55
C ASN A 46 -4.08 10.78 13.99
N HIS A 47 -3.77 9.81 14.84
CA HIS A 47 -4.15 9.80 16.25
C HIS A 47 -2.99 10.29 17.12
N ASP A 48 -3.25 11.33 17.93
CA ASP A 48 -2.26 11.88 18.88
C ASP A 48 -1.88 10.86 19.98
N ASP A 49 -2.79 9.92 20.28
CA ASP A 49 -2.66 8.83 21.26
C ASP A 49 -2.34 7.47 20.60
N SER A 50 -1.68 7.50 19.44
CA SER A 50 -1.40 6.30 18.63
C SER A 50 -0.52 5.27 19.34
N CYS A 51 0.40 5.70 20.22
CA CYS A 51 1.27 4.80 20.97
C CYS A 51 0.47 3.99 22.00
N GLU A 52 -0.32 4.66 22.84
CA GLU A 52 -1.12 4.03 23.89
C GLU A 52 -2.16 3.09 23.29
N LYS A 53 -2.82 3.50 22.20
CA LYS A 53 -3.78 2.65 21.48
C LYS A 53 -3.12 1.43 20.86
N ARG A 54 -1.91 1.56 20.31
CA ARG A 54 -1.18 0.41 19.77
C ARG A 54 -0.89 -0.60 20.87
N ASP A 55 -0.42 -0.16 22.03
CA ASP A 55 -0.10 -1.04 23.15
C ASP A 55 -1.36 -1.77 23.67
N GLU A 56 -2.51 -1.08 23.75
CA GLU A 56 -3.79 -1.68 24.11
C GLU A 56 -4.26 -2.72 23.06
N ILE A 57 -4.16 -2.39 21.77
CA ILE A 57 -4.49 -3.30 20.67
C ILE A 57 -3.59 -4.54 20.72
N GLU A 58 -2.28 -4.38 20.90
CA GLU A 58 -1.33 -5.50 21.02
C GLU A 58 -1.66 -6.41 22.19
N ALA A 59 -2.04 -5.86 23.35
CA ALA A 59 -2.50 -6.65 24.49
C ALA A 59 -3.76 -7.47 24.16
N HIS A 60 -4.73 -6.88 23.43
CA HIS A 60 -5.92 -7.60 22.97
C HIS A 60 -5.60 -8.67 21.93
N LEU A 61 -4.69 -8.40 21.00
CA LEU A 61 -4.25 -9.36 19.98
C LEU A 61 -3.53 -10.56 20.62
N LEU A 62 -2.72 -10.33 21.66
CA LEU A 62 -2.13 -11.39 22.48
C LEU A 62 -3.19 -12.21 23.23
N ALA A 63 -4.24 -11.56 23.76
CA ALA A 63 -5.35 -12.28 24.39
C ALA A 63 -6.10 -13.16 23.38
N ILE A 64 -6.32 -12.66 22.16
CA ILE A 64 -6.93 -13.43 21.06
C ILE A 64 -6.03 -14.61 20.67
N LYS A 65 -4.71 -14.41 20.57
CA LYS A 65 -3.75 -15.50 20.30
C LYS A 65 -3.92 -16.65 21.28
N LYS A 66 -4.08 -16.37 22.58
CA LYS A 66 -4.26 -17.40 23.63
C LYS A 66 -5.53 -18.23 23.44
N ILE A 67 -6.55 -17.68 22.77
CA ILE A 67 -7.78 -18.41 22.43
C ILE A 67 -7.58 -19.28 21.18
N ILE A 68 -6.90 -18.76 20.16
CA ILE A 68 -6.74 -19.45 18.86
C ILE A 68 -5.64 -20.53 18.90
N TYR A 69 -4.56 -20.25 19.64
CA TYR A 69 -3.33 -21.04 19.75
C TYR A 69 -2.89 -21.20 21.21
N PRO A 70 -3.69 -21.88 22.05
CA PRO A 70 -3.39 -22.05 23.48
C PRO A 70 -2.08 -22.80 23.75
N GLU A 71 -1.56 -23.53 22.77
CA GLU A 71 -0.29 -24.27 22.85
C GLU A 71 0.95 -23.41 22.57
N LEU A 72 0.78 -22.24 21.95
CA LEU A 72 1.90 -21.35 21.64
C LEU A 72 2.13 -20.37 22.81
N SER A 73 3.39 -20.27 23.25
CA SER A 73 3.78 -19.16 24.13
C SER A 73 3.62 -17.80 23.43
N ASP A 74 3.60 -16.72 24.21
CA ASP A 74 3.36 -15.36 23.73
C ASP A 74 4.29 -14.97 22.55
N HIS A 75 5.53 -15.46 22.51
CA HIS A 75 6.50 -15.19 21.44
C HIS A 75 6.72 -16.34 20.46
N ALA A 76 6.04 -17.48 20.62
CA ALA A 76 6.13 -18.60 19.68
C ALA A 76 5.23 -18.39 18.46
N SER A 77 5.65 -18.89 17.30
CA SER A 77 4.88 -18.90 16.07
C SER A 77 5.15 -20.18 15.27
N TYR A 78 4.32 -20.48 14.28
CA TYR A 78 4.53 -21.64 13.39
C TYR A 78 5.51 -21.36 12.25
N GLY A 79 6.20 -20.22 12.26
CA GLY A 79 7.06 -19.79 11.17
C GLY A 79 6.29 -19.29 9.95
N TYR A 80 7.03 -18.90 8.92
CA TYR A 80 6.48 -18.21 7.75
C TYR A 80 5.60 -19.11 6.85
N ASP A 81 5.82 -20.43 6.87
CA ASP A 81 5.11 -21.42 6.06
C ASP A 81 4.11 -22.27 6.86
N GLY A 82 3.98 -21.99 8.16
CA GLY A 82 3.18 -22.81 9.07
C GLY A 82 3.78 -24.19 9.34
N GLY A 83 5.10 -24.38 9.19
CA GLY A 83 5.76 -25.68 9.33
C GLY A 83 5.47 -26.41 10.65
N GLY A 84 5.24 -25.68 11.74
CA GLY A 84 4.86 -26.26 13.04
C GLY A 84 3.37 -26.60 13.20
N GLN A 85 2.53 -26.26 12.22
CA GLN A 85 1.08 -26.45 12.26
C GLN A 85 0.69 -27.82 11.67
N ARG A 86 -0.14 -28.56 12.41
CA ARG A 86 -0.63 -29.90 12.03
C ARG A 86 -1.93 -29.85 11.25
N ASP A 87 -2.75 -28.83 11.49
CA ASP A 87 -3.98 -28.60 10.74
C ASP A 87 -3.63 -28.13 9.31
N PRO A 88 -3.93 -28.93 8.26
CA PRO A 88 -3.60 -28.56 6.90
C PRO A 88 -4.32 -27.28 6.43
N ILE A 89 -5.51 -26.96 6.97
CA ILE A 89 -6.23 -25.75 6.59
C ILE A 89 -5.44 -24.52 7.06
N ARG A 90 -5.04 -24.50 8.34
CA ARG A 90 -4.24 -23.42 8.92
C ARG A 90 -2.85 -23.34 8.27
N LYS A 91 -2.17 -24.48 8.12
CA LYS A 91 -0.85 -24.54 7.46
C LYS A 91 -0.89 -23.96 6.05
N ASN A 92 -1.88 -24.36 5.25
CA ASN A 92 -2.05 -23.85 3.90
C ASN A 92 -2.40 -22.36 3.89
N MET A 93 -3.27 -21.89 4.79
CA MET A 93 -3.57 -20.45 4.90
C MET A 93 -2.30 -19.62 5.15
N ILE A 94 -1.46 -20.04 6.11
CA ILE A 94 -0.20 -19.35 6.43
C ILE A 94 0.73 -19.35 5.22
N GLY A 95 1.01 -20.54 4.67
CA GLY A 95 1.95 -20.68 3.56
C GLY A 95 1.48 -20.00 2.27
N ASN A 96 0.19 -20.06 1.96
CA ASN A 96 -0.37 -19.45 0.75
C ASN A 96 -0.35 -17.92 0.82
N THR A 97 -0.75 -17.35 1.97
CA THR A 97 -0.70 -15.89 2.16
C THR A 97 0.74 -15.39 2.16
N TYR A 98 1.67 -16.11 2.80
CA TYR A 98 3.09 -15.81 2.76
C TYR A 98 3.61 -15.70 1.34
N GLN A 99 3.37 -16.73 0.53
CA GLN A 99 3.92 -16.78 -0.82
C GLN A 99 3.45 -15.60 -1.68
N ILE A 100 2.18 -15.20 -1.53
CA ILE A 100 1.58 -14.11 -2.30
C ILE A 100 2.18 -12.77 -1.88
N TYR A 101 2.12 -12.41 -0.59
CA TYR A 101 2.61 -11.11 -0.16
C TYR A 101 4.13 -11.00 -0.35
N ARG A 102 4.85 -12.09 -0.09
CA ARG A 102 6.31 -12.11 -0.18
C ARG A 102 6.79 -11.89 -1.59
N GLU A 103 6.15 -12.51 -2.59
CA GLU A 103 6.48 -12.30 -3.99
C GLU A 103 6.21 -10.85 -4.42
N ILE A 104 5.10 -10.27 -3.97
CA ILE A 104 4.78 -8.87 -4.26
C ILE A 104 5.83 -7.93 -3.66
N LEU A 105 6.15 -8.10 -2.37
CA LEU A 105 7.14 -7.24 -1.71
C LEU A 105 8.55 -7.46 -2.25
N HIS A 106 8.91 -8.70 -2.61
CA HIS A 106 10.17 -9.02 -3.29
C HIS A 106 10.28 -8.30 -4.64
N PHE A 107 9.25 -8.41 -5.47
CA PHE A 107 9.18 -7.72 -6.77
C PHE A 107 9.39 -6.21 -6.62
N LEU A 108 8.70 -5.57 -5.66
CA LEU A 108 8.83 -4.14 -5.40
C LEU A 108 10.22 -3.78 -4.87
N ALA A 109 10.77 -4.53 -3.91
CA ALA A 109 12.08 -4.27 -3.31
C ALA A 109 13.22 -4.35 -4.34
N VAL A 110 13.19 -5.37 -5.20
CA VAL A 110 14.16 -5.54 -6.30
C VAL A 110 14.03 -4.39 -7.31
N LYS A 111 12.80 -4.07 -7.72
CA LYS A 111 12.53 -3.00 -8.69
C LYS A 111 13.01 -1.64 -8.19
N ASP A 112 12.76 -1.33 -6.92
CA ASP A 112 13.12 -0.06 -6.30
C ASP A 112 14.56 -0.01 -5.77
N ARG A 113 15.32 -1.11 -5.92
CA ARG A 113 16.69 -1.24 -5.38
C ARG A 113 16.76 -0.96 -3.87
N GLN A 114 15.73 -1.38 -3.14
CA GLN A 114 15.71 -1.25 -1.68
C GLN A 114 16.73 -2.21 -1.06
N ASN A 115 17.20 -1.91 0.15
CA ASN A 115 18.03 -2.82 0.94
C ASN A 115 17.27 -3.27 2.20
N ASN A 116 16.36 -4.23 2.05
CA ASN A 116 15.53 -4.72 3.14
C ASN A 116 15.34 -6.24 3.11
N VAL A 117 14.57 -6.74 4.08
CA VAL A 117 14.30 -8.16 4.29
C VAL A 117 13.61 -8.85 3.10
N TYR A 118 13.04 -8.11 2.15
CA TYR A 118 12.33 -8.64 0.99
C TYR A 118 13.22 -8.81 -0.25
N ASN A 119 14.50 -8.45 -0.19
CA ASN A 119 15.43 -8.64 -1.29
C ASN A 119 15.74 -10.12 -1.59
N SER A 120 15.58 -10.99 -0.59
CA SER A 120 15.77 -12.43 -0.80
C SER A 120 14.61 -13.00 -1.61
N VAL A 121 14.91 -14.01 -2.41
CA VAL A 121 13.90 -14.75 -3.18
C VAL A 121 12.79 -15.31 -2.29
N THR A 122 11.57 -15.30 -2.82
CA THR A 122 10.41 -15.92 -2.17
C THR A 122 10.61 -17.43 -2.06
N LEU A 123 10.56 -17.96 -0.84
CA LEU A 123 10.65 -19.40 -0.61
C LEU A 123 9.31 -20.07 -0.93
N PRO A 124 9.31 -21.30 -1.48
CA PRO A 124 8.08 -22.08 -1.67
C PRO A 124 7.38 -22.35 -0.34
N SER A 125 6.05 -22.25 -0.35
CA SER A 125 5.19 -22.52 0.80
C SER A 125 3.75 -22.79 0.35
N GLY A 126 2.93 -23.35 1.23
CA GLY A 126 1.52 -23.61 0.94
C GLY A 126 1.29 -24.64 -0.18
N ASN A 127 0.13 -24.58 -0.83
CA ASN A 127 -0.33 -25.56 -1.82
C ASN A 127 -0.91 -24.95 -3.10
N LEU A 128 -0.86 -23.62 -3.28
CA LEU A 128 -1.34 -22.95 -4.49
C LEU A 128 -0.34 -22.95 -5.65
N GLY A 129 0.89 -23.39 -5.41
CA GLY A 129 1.97 -23.31 -6.38
C GLY A 129 2.56 -21.90 -6.50
N PRO A 130 3.58 -21.69 -7.34
CA PRO A 130 4.30 -20.43 -7.42
C PRO A 130 3.43 -19.31 -7.99
N ILE A 131 3.49 -18.13 -7.37
CA ILE A 131 2.99 -16.87 -7.93
C ILE A 131 4.14 -16.14 -8.65
N LYS A 132 3.80 -15.33 -9.66
CA LYS A 132 4.75 -14.40 -10.29
C LYS A 132 4.07 -13.06 -10.52
N VAL A 133 4.73 -11.99 -10.08
CA VAL A 133 4.31 -10.62 -10.38
C VAL A 133 5.00 -10.15 -11.65
N LYS A 134 4.23 -9.55 -12.56
CA LYS A 134 4.74 -8.93 -13.77
C LYS A 134 4.29 -7.48 -13.82
N GLU A 135 5.18 -6.58 -14.17
CA GLU A 135 4.78 -5.24 -14.58
C GLU A 135 4.22 -5.29 -15.99
N ILE A 136 3.06 -4.68 -16.15
CA ILE A 136 2.47 -4.41 -17.45
C ILE A 136 2.76 -2.94 -17.71
N PRO A 137 3.41 -2.58 -18.83
CA PRO A 137 3.55 -1.19 -19.21
C PRO A 137 2.17 -0.54 -19.17
N LEU A 138 2.05 0.60 -18.50
CA LEU A 138 0.90 1.48 -18.74
C LEU A 138 0.80 1.67 -20.25
N CYS A 139 -0.41 1.68 -20.79
CA CYS A 139 -0.63 2.07 -22.18
C CYS A 139 -0.22 3.55 -22.27
N THR A 140 1.06 3.82 -22.47
CA THR A 140 1.62 5.18 -22.55
C THR A 140 1.25 5.76 -23.90
N THR A 141 -0.03 6.03 -24.09
CA THR A 141 -0.43 7.04 -25.06
C THR A 141 -0.20 8.39 -24.38
N VAL A 142 0.25 9.38 -25.16
CA VAL A 142 0.45 10.78 -24.73
C VAL A 142 -0.77 11.32 -23.95
N GLN A 143 -1.95 10.78 -24.24
CA GLN A 143 -3.25 11.15 -23.68
C GLN A 143 -3.40 10.85 -22.17
N ASP A 144 -2.82 9.76 -21.67
CA ASP A 144 -2.88 9.40 -20.24
C ASP A 144 -1.97 10.29 -19.39
N CYS A 145 -0.81 10.68 -19.94
CA CYS A 145 0.06 11.68 -19.33
C CYS A 145 -0.61 13.06 -19.28
N GLU A 146 -1.31 13.45 -20.35
CA GLU A 146 -2.07 14.71 -20.40
C GLU A 146 -3.18 14.75 -19.34
N LEU A 147 -3.92 13.65 -19.15
CA LEU A 147 -4.94 13.54 -18.12
C LEU A 147 -4.37 13.65 -16.70
N ALA A 148 -3.24 12.99 -16.42
CA ALA A 148 -2.58 13.06 -15.11
C ALA A 148 -2.04 14.47 -14.80
N VAL A 149 -1.50 15.15 -15.81
CA VAL A 149 -1.05 16.55 -15.70
C VAL A 149 -2.23 17.48 -15.42
N GLN A 150 -3.34 17.34 -16.16
CA GLN A 150 -4.57 18.13 -15.93
C GLN A 150 -5.15 17.93 -14.52
N GLU A 151 -5.13 16.70 -14.01
CA GLU A 151 -5.65 16.41 -12.67
C GLU A 151 -4.76 17.02 -11.57
N THR A 152 -3.45 17.08 -11.81
CA THR A 152 -2.48 17.72 -10.91
C THR A 152 -2.65 19.23 -10.91
N GLU A 153 -2.82 19.84 -12.09
CA GLU A 153 -3.13 21.27 -12.25
C GLU A 153 -4.40 21.65 -11.47
N LYS A 154 -5.49 20.89 -11.61
CA LYS A 154 -6.75 21.13 -10.87
C LYS A 154 -6.56 21.12 -9.36
N LYS A 155 -5.78 20.17 -8.83
CA LYS A 155 -5.52 20.06 -7.40
C LYS A 155 -4.70 21.25 -6.89
N ALA A 156 -3.69 21.67 -7.64
CA ALA A 156 -2.86 22.82 -7.29
C ALA A 156 -3.68 24.13 -7.26
N ILE A 157 -4.53 24.35 -8.28
CA ILE A 157 -5.44 25.51 -8.35
C ILE A 157 -6.37 25.53 -7.13
N LYS A 158 -6.97 24.38 -6.78
CA LYS A 158 -7.88 24.29 -5.63
C LYS A 158 -7.16 24.55 -4.31
N ALA A 159 -5.95 24.04 -4.12
CA ALA A 159 -5.16 24.26 -2.92
C ALA A 159 -4.76 25.75 -2.79
N PHE A 160 -4.38 26.38 -3.89
CA PHE A 160 -4.05 27.81 -3.90
C PHE A 160 -5.28 28.67 -3.63
N ASP A 161 -6.44 28.35 -4.23
CA ASP A 161 -7.71 29.02 -3.93
C ASP A 161 -8.05 28.96 -2.43
N MET A 162 -7.97 27.76 -1.84
CA MET A 162 -8.17 27.58 -0.40
C MET A 162 -7.17 28.40 0.43
N TYR A 163 -5.91 28.48 0.00
CA TYR A 163 -4.88 29.27 0.68
C TYR A 163 -5.20 30.77 0.65
N LEU A 164 -5.53 31.31 -0.53
CA LEU A 164 -5.89 32.72 -0.70
C LEU A 164 -7.13 33.10 0.14
N ARG A 165 -8.16 32.23 0.17
CA ARG A 165 -9.42 32.48 0.88
C ARG A 165 -9.31 32.32 2.40
N ASN A 166 -8.67 31.25 2.87
CA ASN A 166 -8.72 30.87 4.28
C ASN A 166 -7.57 31.45 5.11
N TYR A 167 -6.37 31.57 4.52
CA TYR A 167 -5.16 31.88 5.29
C TYR A 167 -4.69 33.32 5.11
N LEU A 168 -4.71 33.83 3.89
CA LEU A 168 -4.29 35.21 3.68
C LEU A 168 -5.38 36.23 4.01
N GLN A 169 -6.61 35.77 4.31
CA GLN A 169 -7.80 36.59 4.56
C GLN A 169 -7.76 37.87 3.73
N LEU A 170 -7.46 37.74 2.42
CA LEU A 170 -7.10 38.88 1.59
C LEU A 170 -8.26 39.86 1.64
N GLU A 171 -8.12 40.89 2.47
CA GLU A 171 -8.85 42.12 2.31
C GLU A 171 -8.54 42.58 0.88
N VAL A 172 -9.48 43.27 0.24
CA VAL A 172 -9.29 43.93 -1.07
C VAL A 172 -9.86 43.12 -2.25
N THR A 173 -11.03 43.60 -2.67
CA THR A 173 -11.70 43.54 -3.99
C THR A 173 -11.57 42.24 -4.80
N GLU A 174 -12.72 41.72 -5.29
CA GLU A 174 -12.78 40.54 -6.16
C GLU A 174 -11.80 40.60 -7.35
N GLU A 175 -11.44 41.80 -7.78
CA GLU A 175 -10.47 42.07 -8.84
C GLU A 175 -9.06 41.55 -8.52
N ARG A 176 -8.50 41.86 -7.34
CA ARG A 176 -7.11 41.46 -7.00
C ARG A 176 -6.99 39.94 -6.82
N TYR A 177 -8.00 39.33 -6.20
CA TYR A 177 -8.11 37.88 -6.09
C TYR A 177 -8.16 37.22 -7.48
N SER A 178 -8.96 37.77 -8.40
CA SER A 178 -9.10 37.23 -9.75
C SER A 178 -7.80 37.31 -10.54
N THR A 179 -7.05 38.41 -10.43
CA THR A 179 -5.74 38.56 -11.08
C THR A 179 -4.75 37.49 -10.60
N LEU A 180 -4.57 37.33 -9.29
CA LEU A 180 -3.62 36.35 -8.73
C LEU A 180 -3.96 34.90 -9.12
N MET A 181 -5.25 34.57 -9.16
CA MET A 181 -5.71 33.25 -9.59
C MET A 181 -5.45 33.01 -11.07
N ASN A 182 -5.57 34.03 -11.92
CA ASN A 182 -5.27 33.92 -13.34
C ASN A 182 -3.77 33.77 -13.61
N ASP A 183 -2.92 34.56 -12.94
CA ASP A 183 -1.46 34.44 -13.05
C ASP A 183 -0.96 33.05 -12.63
N PHE A 184 -1.56 32.48 -11.57
CA PHE A 184 -1.25 31.13 -11.13
C PHE A 184 -1.65 30.07 -12.17
N LYS A 185 -2.86 30.18 -12.75
CA LYS A 185 -3.32 29.28 -13.82
C LYS A 185 -2.40 29.33 -15.03
N ASP A 186 -1.99 30.52 -15.44
CA ASP A 186 -1.13 30.69 -16.62
C ASP A 186 0.28 30.16 -16.37
N THR A 187 0.82 30.33 -15.16
CA THR A 187 2.09 29.71 -14.74
C THR A 187 2.02 28.19 -14.78
N MET A 188 0.93 27.59 -14.27
CA MET A 188 0.75 26.13 -14.30
C MET A 188 0.66 25.60 -15.73
N ARG A 189 -0.08 26.28 -16.61
CA ARG A 189 -0.17 25.90 -18.04
C ARG A 189 1.17 26.00 -18.76
N ALA A 190 1.96 27.04 -18.47
CA ALA A 190 3.30 27.20 -19.04
C ALA A 190 4.25 26.07 -18.61
N LEU A 191 4.29 25.74 -17.32
CA LEU A 191 5.09 24.61 -16.79
C LEU A 191 4.67 23.27 -17.42
N CYS A 192 3.37 23.06 -17.61
CA CYS A 192 2.85 21.84 -18.26
C CYS A 192 3.18 21.77 -19.76
N SER A 193 3.39 22.91 -20.42
CA SER A 193 3.68 22.98 -21.86
C SER A 193 5.17 22.73 -22.16
N ILE A 194 6.07 23.12 -21.25
CA ILE A 194 7.53 22.85 -21.35
C ILE A 194 7.82 21.33 -21.31
N GLY A 195 7.01 20.55 -20.57
CA GLY A 195 7.14 19.09 -20.51
C GLY A 195 6.72 18.34 -21.78
N LYS A 196 6.12 19.00 -22.78
CA LYS A 196 5.69 18.38 -24.05
C LYS A 196 6.69 18.56 -25.20
N SER A 197 7.70 19.42 -25.07
CA SER A 197 8.67 19.73 -26.14
C SER A 197 9.96 18.90 -26.10
N GLU A 198 10.09 17.94 -25.17
CA GLU A 198 11.28 17.07 -25.04
C GLU A 198 10.98 15.58 -25.29
N SER A 199 10.12 15.27 -26.27
CA SER A 199 9.91 13.90 -26.78
C SER A 199 10.24 13.78 -28.26
#